data_AF-A0A807N442-F1
#
_entry.id   AF-A0A807N442-F1
#
_cell.length_a   1.000
_cell.length_b   1.000
_cell.length_c   1.000
_cell.angle_alpha   90.00
_cell.angle_beta   90.00
_cell.angle_gamma   90.00
#
_symmetry.space_group_name_H-M   'P 1'
#
loop_
_entity.id
_entity.type
_entity.pdbx_description
1 polymer ?
#
loop_
_entity_poly.entity_id
_entity_poly.type
_entity_poly.pdbx_seq_one_letter_code
_entity_poly.pdbx_strand_id
1 'polypeptide(L)'
;MPTPDFITELRRHIGHAPLWLMGANALIVRGGEVLLVRRSDTGEWAPVSGIVDPGEHPATTARREALEEAGVTIEIERLVWLVVTDPVTYPNGDHCQYVDHGFRARWVAGEPRVGDEESTDVAWFPADRLPEPRHRHLDAMVRLALSEPGDVALTFG
;
A
#
# COMPACT_ATOMS: atom_id res chain seq x y z
N MET A 1 -9.77 -3.24 -8.50
CA MET A 1 -11.10 -2.75 -8.06
C MET A 1 -11.53 -1.59 -8.96
N PRO A 2 -12.83 -1.32 -9.14
CA PRO A 2 -13.26 -0.03 -9.68
C PRO A 2 -12.75 1.11 -8.79
N THR A 3 -12.40 2.24 -9.40
CA THR A 3 -12.09 3.49 -8.68
C THR A 3 -13.17 3.76 -7.62
N PRO A 4 -12.80 3.97 -6.34
CA PRO A 4 -13.77 4.21 -5.26
C PRO A 4 -14.85 5.24 -5.62
N ASP A 5 -16.09 4.97 -5.24
CA ASP A 5 -17.24 5.78 -5.65
C ASP A 5 -17.10 7.26 -5.27
N PHE A 6 -16.50 7.56 -4.12
CA PHE A 6 -16.27 8.93 -3.69
C PHE A 6 -15.30 9.68 -4.63
N ILE A 7 -14.29 8.99 -5.19
CA ILE A 7 -13.38 9.57 -6.17
C ILE A 7 -14.14 9.83 -7.46
N THR A 8 -14.93 8.86 -7.91
CA THR A 8 -15.77 9.02 -9.12
C THR A 8 -16.72 10.21 -8.97
N GLU A 9 -17.33 10.40 -7.81
CA GLU A 9 -18.20 11.54 -7.52
C GLU A 9 -17.44 12.87 -7.49
N LEU A 10 -16.25 12.91 -6.87
CA LEU A 10 -15.40 14.10 -6.90
C LEU A 10 -15.02 14.46 -8.35
N ARG A 11 -14.62 13.48 -9.17
CA ARG A 11 -14.24 13.67 -10.57
C ARG A 11 -15.35 14.26 -11.44
N ARG A 12 -16.63 14.00 -11.13
CA ARG A 12 -17.76 14.67 -11.80
C ARG A 12 -17.77 16.18 -11.57
N HIS A 13 -17.24 16.65 -10.45
CA HIS A 13 -17.24 18.07 -10.08
C HIS A 13 -15.95 18.79 -10.45
N ILE A 14 -14.80 18.13 -10.31
CA ILE A 14 -13.48 18.76 -10.51
C ILE A 14 -12.82 18.40 -11.85
N GLY A 15 -13.41 17.48 -12.62
CA GLY A 15 -12.79 16.92 -13.81
C GLY A 15 -11.40 16.34 -13.49
N HIS A 16 -10.41 16.71 -14.29
CA HIS A 16 -9.01 16.28 -14.14
C HIS A 16 -8.16 17.21 -13.27
N ALA A 17 -8.75 18.16 -12.54
CA ALA A 17 -7.99 18.98 -11.60
C ALA A 17 -7.24 18.11 -10.57
N PRO A 18 -6.07 18.55 -10.06
CA PRO A 18 -5.30 17.77 -9.09
C PRO A 18 -6.15 17.37 -7.87
N LEU A 19 -6.18 16.07 -7.57
CA LEU A 19 -6.88 15.52 -6.42
C LEU A 19 -5.88 14.95 -5.41
N TRP A 20 -5.96 15.42 -4.17
CA TRP A 20 -5.22 14.86 -3.06
C TRP A 20 -5.97 13.65 -2.49
N LEU A 21 -5.27 12.52 -2.39
CA LEU A 21 -5.80 11.27 -1.87
C LEU A 21 -4.94 10.78 -0.70
N MET A 22 -5.53 9.93 0.12
CA MET A 22 -4.84 9.31 1.25
C MET A 22 -4.58 7.85 0.89
N GLY A 23 -3.32 7.43 0.90
CA GLY A 23 -2.91 6.04 0.68
C GLY A 23 -2.55 5.35 1.99
N ALA A 24 -2.81 4.05 2.06
CA ALA A 24 -2.39 3.19 3.17
C ALA A 24 -1.72 1.92 2.66
N ASN A 25 -0.55 1.59 3.18
CA ASN A 25 0.23 0.39 2.86
C ASN A 25 0.41 -0.48 4.09
N ALA A 26 0.31 -1.80 3.92
CA ALA A 26 0.64 -2.79 4.92
C ALA A 26 2.00 -3.45 4.61
N LEU A 27 3.00 -3.18 5.45
CA LEU A 27 4.31 -3.83 5.42
C LEU A 27 4.24 -5.04 6.36
N ILE A 28 3.71 -6.14 5.82
CA ILE A 28 3.36 -7.33 6.58
C ILE A 28 4.60 -8.21 6.74
N VAL A 29 5.03 -8.41 7.99
CA VAL A 29 6.25 -9.15 8.32
C VAL A 29 5.93 -10.48 9.00
N ARG A 30 6.65 -11.54 8.62
CA ARG A 30 6.62 -12.85 9.27
C ARG A 30 8.00 -13.51 9.18
N GLY A 31 8.65 -13.74 10.33
CA GLY A 31 9.90 -14.51 10.37
C GLY A 31 11.05 -13.97 9.52
N GLY A 32 11.15 -12.65 9.31
CA GLY A 32 12.17 -12.03 8.44
C GLY A 32 11.77 -11.96 6.96
N GLU A 33 10.60 -12.47 6.61
CA GLU A 33 9.99 -12.32 5.30
C GLU A 33 8.95 -11.19 5.29
N VAL A 34 8.70 -10.65 4.11
CA VAL A 34 7.64 -9.69 3.83
C VAL A 34 6.63 -10.25 2.84
N LEU A 35 5.35 -10.00 3.06
CA LEU A 35 4.31 -10.34 2.10
C LEU A 35 4.16 -9.21 1.09
N LEU A 36 4.25 -9.54 -0.19
CA LEU A 36 4.11 -8.60 -1.29
C LEU A 36 3.04 -9.09 -2.26
N VAL A 37 2.42 -8.13 -2.95
CA VAL A 37 1.51 -8.38 -4.07
C VAL A 37 2.16 -7.89 -5.36
N ARG A 38 1.86 -8.56 -6.47
CA ARG A 38 2.31 -8.16 -7.81
C ARG A 38 1.21 -7.43 -8.53
N ARG A 39 1.35 -6.11 -8.65
CA ARG A 39 0.33 -5.23 -9.24
C ARG A 39 -0.02 -5.65 -10.67
N SER A 40 -1.30 -5.62 -11.00
CA SER A 40 -1.79 -5.98 -12.34
C SER A 40 -1.52 -4.91 -13.41
N ASP A 41 -1.37 -3.65 -13.00
CA ASP A 41 -1.17 -2.52 -13.91
C ASP A 41 0.30 -2.28 -14.31
N THR A 42 1.23 -2.42 -13.37
CA THR A 42 2.68 -2.21 -13.61
C THR A 42 3.47 -3.50 -13.66
N GLY A 43 2.93 -4.61 -13.13
CA GLY A 43 3.66 -5.86 -12.97
C GLY A 43 4.73 -5.85 -11.87
N GLU A 44 4.85 -4.74 -11.13
CA GLU A 44 5.79 -4.56 -10.03
C GLU A 44 5.29 -5.22 -8.74
N TRP A 45 6.22 -5.75 -7.96
CA TRP A 45 5.96 -6.17 -6.58
C TRP A 45 5.95 -4.97 -5.64
N ALA A 46 4.93 -4.91 -4.80
CA ALA A 46 4.69 -3.82 -3.86
C ALA A 46 4.09 -4.36 -2.54
N PRO A 47 4.08 -3.56 -1.47
CA PRO A 47 3.27 -3.86 -0.30
C PRO A 47 1.79 -3.92 -0.68
N VAL A 48 0.97 -4.59 0.13
CA VAL A 48 -0.50 -4.46 0.02
C VAL A 48 -0.88 -3.02 0.29
N SER A 49 -1.70 -2.41 -0.55
CA SER A 49 -1.95 -0.96 -0.49
C SER A 49 -3.28 -0.56 -1.08
N GLY A 50 -3.97 0.38 -0.44
CA GLY A 50 -5.22 0.92 -0.96
C GLY A 50 -5.48 2.36 -0.58
N ILE A 51 -6.64 2.85 -1.02
CA ILE A 51 -7.10 4.22 -0.77
C ILE A 51 -7.93 4.24 0.51
N VAL A 52 -7.67 5.23 1.36
CA VAL A 52 -8.45 5.43 2.59
C VAL A 52 -9.82 6.00 2.23
N ASP A 53 -10.87 5.30 2.64
CA ASP A 53 -12.24 5.76 2.44
C ASP A 53 -12.61 6.93 3.36
N PRO A 54 -13.54 7.81 2.97
CA PRO A 54 -14.03 8.89 3.82
C PRO A 54 -14.54 8.38 5.18
N GLY A 55 -13.92 8.87 6.26
CA GLY A 55 -14.26 8.48 7.63
C GLY A 55 -13.51 7.25 8.15
N GLU A 56 -12.70 6.59 7.33
CA GLU A 56 -11.86 5.46 7.74
C GLU A 56 -10.50 5.92 8.27
N HIS A 57 -9.97 5.24 9.30
CA HIS A 57 -8.60 5.45 9.73
C HIS A 57 -7.63 4.74 8.76
N PRO A 58 -6.48 5.32 8.36
CA PRO A 58 -5.54 4.67 7.45
C PRO A 58 -5.04 3.29 7.91
N ALA A 59 -4.88 3.09 9.22
CA ALA A 59 -4.54 1.78 9.79
C ALA A 59 -5.66 0.74 9.64
N THR A 60 -6.93 1.19 9.58
CA THR A 60 -8.08 0.32 9.32
C THR A 60 -8.12 -0.07 7.84
N THR A 61 -7.89 0.89 6.95
CA THR A 61 -7.70 0.65 5.51
C THR A 61 -6.62 -0.41 5.27
N ALA A 62 -5.43 -0.26 5.85
CA ALA A 62 -4.35 -1.24 5.69
C ALA A 62 -4.74 -2.67 6.14
N ARG A 63 -5.57 -2.80 7.20
CA ARG A 63 -6.07 -4.10 7.66
C ARG A 63 -7.14 -4.67 6.72
N ARG A 64 -8.01 -3.82 6.18
CA ARG A 64 -9.04 -4.18 5.20
C ARG A 64 -8.38 -4.69 3.93
N GLU A 65 -7.45 -3.93 3.35
CA GLU A 65 -6.75 -4.32 2.12
C GLU A 65 -5.92 -5.60 2.29
N ALA A 66 -5.27 -5.80 3.44
CA ALA A 66 -4.57 -7.06 3.73
C ALA A 66 -5.48 -8.29 3.65
N LEU A 67 -6.74 -8.14 4.06
CA LEU A 67 -7.74 -9.19 3.95
C LEU A 67 -8.30 -9.32 2.53
N GLU A 68 -8.62 -8.19 1.90
CA GLU A 68 -9.28 -8.12 0.59
C GLU A 68 -8.35 -8.53 -0.55
N GLU A 69 -7.14 -7.98 -0.62
CA GLU A 69 -6.21 -8.21 -1.73
C GLU A 69 -5.34 -9.47 -1.54
N ALA A 70 -4.97 -9.76 -0.29
CA ALA A 70 -3.98 -10.79 0.03
C ALA A 70 -4.54 -11.95 0.87
N GLY A 71 -5.79 -11.88 1.33
CA GLY A 71 -6.44 -12.97 2.07
C GLY A 71 -5.89 -13.23 3.47
N VAL A 72 -5.17 -12.27 4.06
CA VAL A 72 -4.49 -12.42 5.37
C VAL A 72 -5.05 -11.45 6.41
N THR A 73 -5.04 -11.89 7.67
CA THR A 73 -5.33 -11.03 8.83
C THR A 73 -4.03 -10.55 9.45
N ILE A 74 -3.95 -9.26 9.74
CA ILE A 74 -2.77 -8.60 10.28
C ILE A 74 -3.07 -7.80 11.55
N GLU A 75 -2.04 -7.59 12.35
CA GLU A 75 -2.03 -6.68 13.49
C GLU A 75 -1.09 -5.52 13.19
N ILE A 76 -1.62 -4.29 13.24
CA ILE A 76 -0.84 -3.07 13.01
C ILE A 76 0.01 -2.81 14.26
N GLU A 77 1.32 -2.70 14.07
CA GLU A 77 2.25 -2.46 15.17
C GLU A 77 2.67 -0.99 15.22
N ARG A 78 3.06 -0.40 14.07
CA ARG A 78 3.61 0.96 14.01
C ARG A 78 3.36 1.63 12.66
N LEU A 79 3.24 2.96 12.66
CA LEU A 79 3.41 3.79 11.45
C LEU A 79 4.90 3.97 11.22
N VAL A 80 5.40 3.58 10.05
CA VAL A 80 6.85 3.61 9.72
C VAL A 80 7.18 4.45 8.49
N TRP A 81 6.15 4.94 7.79
CA TRP A 81 6.29 5.69 6.55
C TRP A 81 5.14 6.70 6.46
N LEU A 82 5.49 7.96 6.26
CA LEU A 82 4.53 9.04 5.95
C LEU A 82 5.18 9.98 4.96
N VAL A 83 4.72 9.96 3.70
CA VAL A 83 5.30 10.76 2.63
C VAL A 83 4.22 11.35 1.73
N VAL A 84 4.56 12.43 1.04
CA VAL A 84 3.79 12.88 -0.12
C VAL A 84 4.41 12.25 -1.35
N THR A 85 3.62 11.57 -2.18
CA THR A 85 4.12 10.97 -3.42
C THR A 85 4.40 12.04 -4.48
N ASP A 86 5.14 11.66 -5.51
CA ASP A 86 5.14 12.46 -6.73
C ASP A 86 3.72 12.51 -7.32
N PRO A 87 3.34 13.60 -8.01
CA PRO A 87 2.10 13.66 -8.77
C PRO A 87 2.06 12.55 -9.82
N VAL A 88 0.88 11.94 -9.99
CA VAL A 88 0.62 10.93 -11.01
C VAL A 88 -0.49 11.41 -11.94
N THR A 89 -0.31 11.16 -13.24
CA THR A 89 -1.36 11.31 -14.25
C THR A 89 -1.76 9.91 -14.73
N TYR A 90 -3.01 9.53 -14.49
CA TYR A 90 -3.55 8.25 -14.92
C TYR A 90 -3.89 8.24 -16.42
N PRO A 91 -4.02 7.06 -17.07
CA PRO A 91 -4.35 6.97 -18.49
C PRO A 91 -5.66 7.65 -18.88
N ASN A 92 -6.61 7.79 -17.94
CA ASN A 92 -7.88 8.48 -18.15
C ASN A 92 -7.76 10.02 -18.04
N GLY A 93 -6.56 10.56 -17.84
CA GLY A 93 -6.29 11.98 -17.70
C GLY A 93 -6.41 12.51 -16.26
N ASP A 94 -6.74 11.67 -15.27
CA ASP A 94 -6.86 12.12 -13.89
C ASP A 94 -5.51 12.43 -13.25
N HIS A 95 -5.42 13.59 -12.60
CA HIS A 95 -4.24 14.03 -11.87
C HIS A 95 -4.44 13.78 -10.38
N CYS A 96 -3.58 12.98 -9.77
CA CYS A 96 -3.62 12.65 -8.34
C CYS A 96 -2.28 12.91 -7.67
N GLN A 97 -2.33 13.11 -6.36
CA GLN A 97 -1.16 13.07 -5.48
C GLN A 97 -1.58 12.47 -4.14
N TYR A 98 -0.71 11.65 -3.53
CA TYR A 98 -1.06 10.88 -2.35
C TYR A 98 -0.30 11.37 -1.12
N VAL A 99 -0.98 11.44 0.01
CA VAL A 99 -0.34 11.37 1.34
C VAL A 99 -0.38 9.91 1.76
N ASP A 100 0.78 9.29 1.71
CA ASP A 100 0.93 7.85 1.79
C ASP A 100 1.39 7.42 3.18
N HIS A 101 0.67 6.46 3.78
CA HIS A 101 0.88 5.98 5.13
C HIS A 101 1.32 4.51 5.07
N GLY A 102 2.53 4.17 5.49
CA GLY A 102 2.99 2.78 5.55
C GLY A 102 3.07 2.28 6.98
N PHE A 103 2.40 1.16 7.24
CA PHE A 103 2.32 0.53 8.55
C PHE A 103 3.12 -0.75 8.59
N ARG A 104 4.01 -0.87 9.57
CA ARG A 104 4.56 -2.17 9.95
C ARG A 104 3.44 -2.98 10.58
N ALA A 105 3.22 -4.18 10.06
CA ALA A 105 2.21 -5.09 10.56
C ALA A 105 2.79 -6.50 10.75
N ARG A 106 2.29 -7.22 11.75
CA ARG A 106 2.58 -8.63 11.95
C ARG A 106 1.46 -9.47 11.34
N TRP A 107 1.84 -10.52 10.62
CA TRP A 107 0.89 -11.54 10.17
C TRP A 107 0.29 -12.31 11.35
N VAL A 108 -1.03 -12.51 11.34
CA VAL A 108 -1.77 -13.22 12.40
C VAL A 108 -2.35 -14.53 11.88
N ALA A 109 -3.02 -14.51 10.73
CA ALA A 109 -3.72 -15.67 10.16
C ALA A 109 -3.98 -15.51 8.66
N GLY A 110 -4.46 -16.58 8.03
CA GLY A 110 -4.83 -16.62 6.62
C GLY A 110 -3.69 -17.09 5.71
N GLU A 111 -4.06 -17.76 4.62
CA GLU A 111 -3.13 -18.18 3.57
C GLU A 111 -3.13 -17.12 2.46
N PRO A 112 -1.95 -16.59 2.07
CA PRO A 112 -1.85 -15.64 0.97
C PRO A 112 -2.48 -16.17 -0.31
N ARG A 113 -3.36 -15.37 -0.89
CA ARG A 113 -3.94 -15.59 -2.21
C ARG A 113 -4.33 -14.26 -2.82
N VAL A 114 -4.30 -14.19 -4.15
CA VAL A 114 -4.85 -13.05 -4.89
C VAL A 114 -6.35 -12.98 -4.59
N GLY A 115 -6.78 -11.89 -3.97
CA GLY A 115 -8.16 -11.70 -3.55
C GLY A 115 -9.01 -10.88 -4.52
N ASP A 116 -8.37 -10.12 -5.42
CA ASP A 116 -9.05 -9.29 -6.41
C ASP A 116 -8.23 -9.12 -7.72
N GLU A 117 -8.67 -8.24 -8.60
CA GLU A 117 -8.04 -7.97 -9.91
C GLU A 117 -6.87 -6.95 -9.84
N GLU A 118 -6.57 -6.38 -8.68
CA GLU A 118 -5.47 -5.40 -8.53
C GLU A 118 -4.10 -6.08 -8.49
N SER A 119 -4.10 -7.36 -8.18
CA SER A 119 -2.90 -8.17 -8.08
C SER A 119 -2.98 -9.39 -8.99
N THR A 120 -1.84 -9.77 -9.55
CA THR A 120 -1.68 -10.98 -10.36
C THR A 120 -1.03 -12.11 -9.59
N ASP A 121 -0.40 -11.79 -8.47
CA ASP A 121 0.30 -12.74 -7.61
C ASP A 121 0.43 -12.18 -6.18
N VAL A 122 0.64 -13.06 -5.21
CA VAL A 122 0.95 -12.70 -3.83
C VAL A 122 1.90 -13.73 -3.24
N ALA A 123 3.00 -13.28 -2.64
CA ALA A 123 4.02 -14.18 -2.14
C ALA A 123 4.84 -13.57 -1.00
N TRP A 124 5.40 -14.47 -0.18
CA TRP A 124 6.40 -14.14 0.82
C TRP A 124 7.78 -14.05 0.16
N PHE A 125 8.53 -13.02 0.54
CA PHE A 125 9.92 -12.85 0.11
C PHE A 125 10.82 -12.60 1.32
N PRO A 126 12.02 -13.20 1.36
CA PRO A 126 13.04 -12.79 2.31
C PRO A 126 13.32 -11.29 2.16
N ALA A 127 13.35 -10.56 3.26
CA ALA A 127 13.50 -9.11 3.21
C ALA A 127 14.87 -8.63 2.70
N ASP A 128 15.87 -9.51 2.71
CA ASP A 128 17.19 -9.30 2.12
C ASP A 128 17.29 -9.75 0.65
N ARG A 129 16.20 -10.29 0.09
CA ARG A 129 16.11 -10.77 -1.29
C ARG A 129 14.73 -10.48 -1.90
N LEU A 130 14.45 -9.19 -2.05
CA LEU A 130 13.22 -8.71 -2.64
C LEU A 130 13.15 -9.03 -4.15
N PRO A 131 11.94 -9.29 -4.69
CA PRO A 131 11.74 -9.68 -6.10
C PRO A 131 11.93 -8.51 -7.06
N GLU A 132 12.01 -8.81 -8.36
CA GLU A 132 11.99 -7.84 -9.46
C GLU A 132 10.86 -8.18 -10.46
N PRO A 133 10.28 -7.19 -11.17
CA PRO A 133 10.44 -5.75 -10.91
C PRO A 133 9.72 -5.37 -9.61
N ARG A 134 10.19 -4.36 -8.88
CA ARG A 134 9.56 -3.90 -7.64
C ARG A 134 9.38 -2.39 -7.59
N HIS A 135 8.41 -1.96 -6.80
CA HIS A 135 8.13 -0.55 -6.56
C HIS A 135 9.39 0.16 -6.03
N ARG A 136 9.68 1.35 -6.57
CA ARG A 136 10.92 2.09 -6.33
C ARG A 136 11.28 2.35 -4.85
N HIS A 137 10.26 2.45 -3.98
CA HIS A 137 10.44 2.74 -2.55
C HIS A 137 10.42 1.49 -1.68
N LEU A 138 10.21 0.30 -2.27
CA LEU A 138 10.00 -0.93 -1.49
C LEU A 138 11.18 -1.24 -0.57
N ASP A 139 12.42 -1.16 -1.06
CA ASP A 139 13.62 -1.39 -0.25
C ASP A 139 13.68 -0.49 1.00
N ALA A 140 13.33 0.79 0.86
CA ALA A 140 13.32 1.74 1.96
C ALA A 140 12.21 1.42 2.97
N MET A 141 10.99 1.12 2.49
CA MET A 141 9.86 0.77 3.33
C MET A 141 10.11 -0.53 4.11
N VAL A 142 10.67 -1.56 3.47
CA VAL A 142 11.03 -2.83 4.13
C VAL A 142 12.11 -2.62 5.18
N ARG A 143 13.17 -1.86 4.87
CA ARG A 143 14.22 -1.53 5.84
C ARG A 143 13.65 -0.83 7.07
N LEU A 144 12.76 0.14 6.89
CA LEU A 144 12.11 0.86 7.98
C LEU A 144 11.20 -0.06 8.80
N ALA A 145 10.38 -0.88 8.13
CA ALA A 145 9.52 -1.86 8.78
C ALA A 145 10.31 -2.87 9.63
N LEU A 146 11.52 -3.26 9.23
CA LEU A 146 12.35 -4.20 9.99
C LEU A 146 13.24 -3.56 11.05
N SER A 147 13.41 -2.25 11.00
CA SER A 147 14.15 -1.53 12.03
C SER A 147 13.34 -1.41 13.33
N GLU A 148 14.05 -1.20 14.45
CA GLU A 148 13.46 -0.95 15.78
C GLU A 148 13.59 0.53 16.22
N PRO A 149 13.22 1.56 15.41
CA PRO A 149 13.24 2.93 15.88
C PRO A 149 12.03 3.17 16.79
N GLY A 150 12.26 3.92 17.86
CA GLY A 150 11.20 4.36 18.78
C GLY A 150 10.21 5.36 18.16
N ASP A 151 10.55 5.96 17.01
CA ASP A 151 9.80 7.04 16.36
C ASP A 151 9.33 6.67 14.94
N VAL A 152 8.30 7.39 14.44
CA VAL A 152 7.84 7.33 13.04
C VAL A 152 8.88 7.98 12.13
N ALA A 153 9.31 7.27 11.07
CA ALA A 153 10.24 7.82 10.09
C ALA A 153 9.51 8.72 9.07
N LEU A 154 9.84 10.01 9.07
CA LEU A 154 9.49 10.95 8.01
C LEU A 154 10.61 10.96 6.97
N THR A 155 10.38 10.38 5.80
CA THR A 155 11.37 10.35 4.72
C THR A 155 11.06 11.45 3.71
N PHE A 156 12.01 12.37 3.52
CA PHE A 156 11.92 13.43 2.52
C PHE A 156 13.02 13.20 1.48
N GLY A 157 12.69 12.57 0.36
CA GLY A 157 13.63 12.27 -0.73
C GLY A 157 14.04 10.82 -0.81
#